data_AF-A0AAV7GF53-F1
#
_entry.id   AF-A0AAV7GF53-F1
#
_cell.length_a   1.000
_cell.length_b   1.000
_cell.length_c   1.000
_cell.angle_alpha   90.00
_cell.angle_beta   90.00
_cell.angle_gamma   90.00
#
_symmetry.space_group_name_H-M   'P 1'
#
loop_
_entity.id
_entity.type
_entity.pdbx_description
1 polymer ?
#
loop_
_entity_poly.entity_id
_entity_poly.type
_entity_poly.pdbx_seq_one_letter_code
_entity_poly.pdbx_strand_id
1 'polypeptide(L)'
;MEVNHVKLVDPGFFDGKTNSCSFLDALSGDALSVSFVDLKTSTFRGMPSLWISKEKVLALAAPFAFFLVGYFPNSRPFSDMIRKFFFRLKLTSEFFVTLLDSRLILIKLCYDMDYCKIFAH
;
A
#
# COMPACT_ATOMS: atom_id res chain seq x y z
N MET A 1 26.37 17.35 18.82
CA MET A 1 26.21 16.01 18.24
C MET A 1 24.81 15.94 17.68
N GLU A 2 24.69 16.21 16.38
CA GLU A 2 23.41 16.26 15.67
C GLU A 2 22.98 14.83 15.38
N VAL A 3 21.81 14.44 15.92
CA VAL A 3 21.26 13.10 15.73
C VAL A 3 20.67 13.05 14.33
N ASN A 4 21.43 12.44 13.40
CA ASN A 4 20.94 12.13 12.07
C ASN A 4 19.77 11.13 12.20
N HIS A 5 18.54 11.65 12.13
CA HIS A 5 17.37 10.82 11.90
C HIS A 5 17.50 10.24 10.49
N VAL A 6 17.85 8.95 10.41
CA VAL A 6 17.78 8.19 9.17
C VAL A 6 16.34 8.28 8.67
N LYS A 7 16.09 9.14 7.67
CA LYS A 7 14.81 9.18 6.98
C LYS A 7 14.59 7.78 6.41
N LEU A 8 13.55 7.10 6.90
CA LEU A 8 13.08 5.85 6.33
C LEU A 8 12.54 6.18 4.94
N VAL A 9 13.41 6.11 3.94
CA VAL A 9 13.06 6.31 2.54
C VAL A 9 12.27 5.08 2.09
N ASP A 10 11.07 5.29 1.55
CA ASP A 10 10.30 4.24 0.89
C ASP A 10 11.10 3.77 -0.34
N PRO A 11 11.47 2.49 -0.46
CA PRO A 11 12.30 1.98 -1.56
C PRO A 11 11.55 1.88 -2.90
N GLY A 12 10.60 2.77 -3.17
CA GLY A 12 9.80 2.78 -4.39
C GLY A 12 8.62 1.80 -4.37
N PHE A 13 8.07 1.50 -3.19
CA PHE A 13 6.91 0.60 -3.08
C PHE A 13 5.67 1.21 -3.77
N PHE A 14 5.51 2.53 -3.70
CA PHE A 14 4.53 3.31 -4.47
C PHE A 14 5.22 4.12 -5.57
N ASP A 15 5.64 3.43 -6.63
CA ASP A 15 6.00 4.03 -7.92
C ASP A 15 7.09 5.14 -7.87
N GLY A 16 8.00 5.04 -6.90
CA GLY A 16 9.16 5.94 -6.80
C GLY A 16 8.85 7.40 -6.46
N LYS A 17 7.64 7.77 -6.00
CA LYS A 17 7.36 9.14 -5.52
C LYS A 17 7.98 9.36 -4.15
N THR A 18 9.27 9.65 -4.11
CA THR A 18 9.97 10.18 -2.93
C THR A 18 9.65 11.66 -2.73
N ASN A 19 8.38 12.01 -2.53
CA ASN A 19 8.03 13.38 -2.22
C ASN A 19 7.72 13.46 -0.74
N SER A 20 8.73 13.80 0.06
CA SER A 20 8.45 14.55 1.29
C SER A 20 7.89 15.91 0.87
N CYS A 21 6.64 15.92 0.41
CA CYS A 21 5.91 17.14 0.11
C CYS A 21 5.47 17.74 1.44
N SER A 22 5.56 19.06 1.55
CA SER A 22 4.92 19.75 2.66
C SER A 22 3.41 19.45 2.61
N PHE A 23 2.72 19.51 3.76
CA PHE A 23 1.27 19.34 3.77
C PHE A 23 0.57 20.32 2.82
N LEU A 24 1.14 21.52 2.66
CA LEU A 24 0.68 22.51 1.69
C LEU A 24 0.92 22.08 0.24
N ASP A 25 2.05 21.45 -0.10
CA ASP A 25 2.27 20.88 -1.45
C ASP A 25 1.30 19.75 -1.76
N ALA A 26 1.00 18.90 -0.78
CA ALA A 26 0.02 17.82 -0.95
C ALA A 26 -1.39 18.37 -1.24
N LEU A 27 -1.74 19.51 -0.64
CA LEU A 27 -3.01 20.21 -0.90
C LEU A 27 -2.98 21.09 -2.16
N SER A 28 -1.81 21.64 -2.49
CA SER A 28 -1.59 22.53 -3.65
C SER A 28 -1.29 21.75 -4.93
N GLY A 29 -1.10 20.45 -4.83
CA GLY A 29 -0.83 19.57 -5.96
C GLY A 29 -1.90 19.74 -7.02
N ASP A 30 -1.46 20.20 -8.19
CA ASP A 30 -2.30 20.28 -9.38
C ASP A 30 -2.95 18.92 -9.61
N ALA A 31 -4.28 18.87 -9.75
CA ALA A 31 -5.07 17.66 -9.92
C ALA A 31 -4.82 16.95 -11.28
N LEU A 32 -3.63 17.14 -11.86
CA LEU A 32 -3.20 16.69 -13.16
C LEU A 32 -2.32 15.43 -13.02
N SER A 33 -2.95 14.31 -12.64
CA SER A 33 -2.75 13.00 -13.31
C SER A 33 -3.57 11.88 -12.66
N VAL A 34 -4.11 12.11 -11.47
CA VAL A 34 -5.18 11.27 -10.90
C VAL A 34 -6.40 12.16 -10.85
N SER A 35 -7.25 12.10 -11.88
CA SER A 35 -8.58 12.68 -11.75
C SER A 35 -9.20 12.05 -10.52
N PHE A 36 -9.34 12.83 -9.44
CA PHE A 36 -10.14 12.39 -8.31
C PHE A 36 -11.47 11.95 -8.90
N VAL A 37 -11.82 10.70 -8.59
CA VAL A 37 -13.07 10.08 -9.02
C VAL A 37 -14.16 11.12 -8.85
N ASP A 38 -14.93 11.42 -9.91
CA ASP A 38 -16.11 12.29 -9.78
C ASP A 38 -17.08 11.64 -8.77
N LEU A 39 -16.94 12.07 -7.51
CA LEU A 39 -17.62 11.58 -6.33
C LEU A 39 -18.87 12.43 -6.15
N LYS A 40 -20.05 11.80 -6.22
CA LYS A 40 -21.30 12.53 -5.99
C LYS A 40 -21.56 12.60 -4.50
N THR A 41 -21.62 13.81 -3.96
CA THR A 41 -22.08 14.05 -2.59
C THR A 41 -23.58 13.74 -2.48
N SER A 42 -23.97 13.19 -1.34
CA SER A 42 -25.34 12.78 -1.05
C SER A 42 -25.55 12.70 0.47
N THR A 43 -26.72 12.22 0.88
CA THR A 43 -27.08 12.04 2.27
C THR A 43 -27.74 10.69 2.46
N PHE A 44 -27.22 9.88 3.38
CA PHE A 44 -27.81 8.59 3.76
C PHE A 44 -28.22 8.66 5.23
N ARG A 45 -29.54 8.58 5.50
CA ARG A 45 -30.11 8.69 6.87
C ARG A 45 -29.69 9.96 7.63
N GLY A 46 -29.67 11.10 6.93
CA GLY A 46 -29.27 12.39 7.52
C GLY A 46 -27.74 12.56 7.67
N MET A 47 -26.95 11.54 7.34
CA MET A 47 -25.49 11.60 7.38
C MET A 47 -24.90 11.94 6.01
N PRO A 48 -23.86 12.78 5.93
CA PRO A 48 -23.18 13.05 4.67
C PRO A 48 -22.57 11.76 4.11
N SER A 49 -22.79 11.50 2.83
CA SER A 49 -22.31 10.31 2.14
C SER A 49 -21.77 10.63 0.75
N LEU A 50 -20.88 9.77 0.24
CA LEU A 50 -20.33 9.87 -1.11
C LEU A 50 -20.76 8.65 -1.92
N TRP A 51 -21.22 8.89 -3.15
CA TRP A 51 -21.53 7.83 -4.09
C TRP A 51 -20.35 7.60 -5.02
N ILE A 52 -19.93 6.34 -5.06
CA ILE A 52 -18.83 5.86 -5.89
C ILE A 52 -19.37 4.73 -6.75
N SER A 53 -19.22 4.83 -8.07
CA SER A 53 -19.63 3.73 -8.95
C SER A 53 -18.71 2.53 -8.76
N LYS A 54 -19.21 1.32 -9.01
CA LYS A 54 -18.44 0.09 -8.84
C LYS A 54 -17.20 0.09 -9.71
N GLU A 55 -17.29 0.58 -10.93
CA GLU A 55 -16.19 0.69 -11.89
C GLU A 55 -15.07 1.57 -11.33
N LYS A 56 -15.43 2.66 -10.65
CA LYS A 56 -14.45 3.55 -10.02
C LYS A 56 -13.82 2.95 -8.77
N VAL A 57 -14.59 2.21 -7.96
CA VAL A 57 -14.02 1.43 -6.86
C VAL A 57 -13.00 0.41 -7.38
N LEU A 58 -13.32 -0.27 -8.48
CA LEU A 58 -12.40 -1.21 -9.12
C LEU A 58 -11.16 -0.52 -9.69
N ALA A 59 -11.30 0.66 -10.31
CA ALA A 59 -10.18 1.45 -10.79
C ALA A 59 -9.24 1.90 -9.66
N LEU A 60 -9.81 2.29 -8.50
CA LEU A 60 -9.03 2.62 -7.30
C LEU A 60 -8.33 1.39 -6.70
N ALA A 61 -8.93 0.21 -6.82
CA ALA A 61 -8.37 -1.04 -6.32
C ALA A 61 -7.32 -1.65 -7.25
N ALA A 62 -7.35 -1.33 -8.55
CA ALA A 62 -6.48 -1.94 -9.56
C ALA A 62 -4.96 -1.86 -9.24
N PRO A 63 -4.41 -0.74 -8.70
CA PRO A 63 -2.99 -0.68 -8.31
C PRO A 63 -2.60 -1.65 -7.19
N PHE A 64 -3.58 -2.14 -6.43
CA PHE A 64 -3.39 -3.08 -5.32
C PHE A 64 -3.62 -4.54 -5.73
N ALA A 65 -3.70 -4.83 -7.04
CA ALA A 65 -3.75 -6.20 -7.51
C ALA A 65 -2.53 -6.99 -6.99
N PHE A 66 -2.79 -8.17 -6.44
CA PHE A 66 -1.77 -9.06 -5.82
C PHE A 66 -1.08 -8.50 -4.57
N PHE A 67 -1.67 -7.49 -3.92
CA PHE A 67 -1.25 -7.07 -2.60
C PHE A 67 -1.87 -7.98 -1.53
N LEU A 68 -1.07 -8.27 -0.50
CA LEU A 68 -1.46 -9.05 0.66
C LEU A 68 -1.19 -8.26 1.93
N VAL A 69 -2.13 -8.33 2.86
CA VAL A 69 -1.99 -7.76 4.19
C VAL A 69 -1.69 -8.88 5.18
N GLY A 70 -0.52 -8.83 5.80
CA GLY A 70 -0.16 -9.73 6.89
C GLY A 70 -0.47 -9.07 8.23
N TYR A 71 -1.24 -9.75 9.08
CA TYR A 71 -1.60 -9.28 10.41
C TYR A 71 -0.91 -10.10 11.51
N PHE A 72 -0.29 -9.41 12.47
CA PHE A 72 0.37 -9.98 13.63
C PHE A 72 -0.33 -9.48 14.91
N PRO A 73 -1.12 -10.33 15.60
CA PRO A 73 -1.95 -9.90 16.73
C PRO A 73 -1.18 -9.24 17.88
N ASN A 74 0.00 -9.78 18.19
CA ASN A 74 0.81 -9.31 19.33
C ASN A 74 1.79 -8.22 18.89
N SER A 75 2.75 -8.61 18.05
CA SER A 75 3.73 -7.71 17.46
C SER A 75 4.30 -8.38 16.22
N ARG A 76 4.60 -7.57 15.22
CA ARG A 76 5.24 -8.02 14.00
C ARG A 76 6.72 -8.34 14.26
N PRO A 77 7.26 -9.43 13.67
CA PRO A 77 8.70 -9.69 13.68
C PRO A 77 9.51 -8.60 12.97
N PHE A 78 10.83 -8.54 13.20
CA PHE A 78 11.71 -7.61 12.47
C PHE A 78 11.59 -7.76 10.94
N SER A 79 11.69 -6.63 10.23
CA SER A 79 11.53 -6.59 8.75
C SER A 79 12.44 -7.58 8.03
N ASP A 80 13.68 -7.74 8.50
CA ASP A 80 14.63 -8.67 7.89
C ASP A 80 14.22 -10.13 8.05
N MET A 81 13.57 -10.48 9.16
CA MET A 81 13.08 -11.84 9.39
C MET A 81 11.91 -12.16 8.46
N ILE A 82 11.04 -11.17 8.22
CA ILE A 82 9.93 -11.28 7.28
C ILE A 82 10.47 -11.40 5.85
N ARG A 83 11.41 -10.55 5.44
CA ARG A 83 12.05 -10.63 4.13
C ARG A 83 12.73 -11.99 3.91
N LYS A 84 13.46 -12.49 4.92
CA LYS A 84 14.06 -13.84 4.88
C LYS A 84 13.01 -14.95 4.76
N PHE A 85 11.85 -14.82 5.41
CA PHE A 85 10.75 -15.77 5.27
C PHE A 85 10.26 -15.83 3.82
N PHE A 86 9.93 -14.69 3.21
CA PHE A 86 9.47 -14.64 1.82
C PHE A 86 10.54 -15.09 0.82
N PHE A 87 11.82 -14.82 1.09
CA PHE A 87 12.92 -15.35 0.29
C PHE A 87 12.98 -16.89 0.30
N ARG A 88 12.71 -17.52 1.46
CA ARG A 88 12.66 -18.98 1.57
C ARG A 88 11.47 -19.63 0.85
N LEU A 89 10.41 -18.88 0.56
CA LEU A 89 9.27 -19.39 -0.21
C LEU A 89 9.61 -19.67 -1.68
N LYS A 90 10.79 -19.24 -2.16
CA LYS A 90 11.23 -19.44 -3.55
C LYS A 90 10.15 -18.99 -4.55
N LEU A 91 9.66 -17.76 -4.34
CA LEU A 91 8.78 -17.09 -5.29
C LEU A 91 9.51 -16.94 -6.64
N THR A 92 8.77 -17.06 -7.73
CA THR A 92 9.33 -17.05 -9.10
C THR A 92 9.75 -15.64 -9.50
N SER A 93 9.03 -14.63 -9.03
CA SER A 93 9.24 -13.22 -9.38
C SER A 93 9.72 -12.40 -8.18
N GLU A 94 10.00 -11.13 -8.44
CA GLU A 94 10.27 -10.13 -7.41
C GLU A 94 9.04 -9.94 -6.51
N PHE A 95 9.31 -9.63 -5.24
CA PHE A 95 8.30 -9.30 -4.26
C PHE A 95 8.78 -8.14 -3.40
N PHE A 96 7.83 -7.36 -2.88
CA PHE A 96 8.12 -6.25 -2.00
C PHE A 96 7.39 -6.42 -0.67
N VAL A 97 8.08 -6.10 0.43
CA VAL A 97 7.49 -6.12 1.77
C VAL A 97 7.76 -4.79 2.43
N THR A 98 6.69 -4.12 2.83
CA THR A 98 6.73 -2.86 3.58
C THR A 98 5.89 -2.93 4.85
N LEU A 99 6.12 -1.96 5.74
CA LEU A 99 5.46 -1.87 7.02
C LEU A 99 4.28 -0.91 6.90
N LEU A 100 3.11 -1.35 7.34
CA LEU A 100 1.94 -0.48 7.43
C LEU A 100 1.77 0.04 8.87
N ASP A 101 1.99 -0.82 9.87
CA ASP A 101 1.99 -0.48 11.29
C ASP A 101 2.79 -1.52 12.10
N SER A 102 2.90 -1.33 13.41
CA SER A 102 3.46 -2.27 14.41
C SER A 102 2.90 -3.70 14.31
N ARG A 103 1.69 -3.87 13.77
CA ARG A 103 1.00 -5.16 13.63
C ARG A 103 0.70 -5.56 12.19
N LEU A 104 0.92 -4.68 11.23
CA LEU A 104 0.49 -4.87 9.84
C LEU A 104 1.67 -4.75 8.89
N ILE A 105 1.79 -5.73 7.99
CA ILE A 105 2.66 -5.63 6.82
C ILE A 105 1.84 -5.59 5.55
N LEU A 106 2.43 -4.97 4.56
CA LEU A 106 1.93 -4.98 3.20
C LEU A 106 2.95 -5.69 2.33
N ILE A 107 2.49 -6.69 1.59
CA ILE A 107 3.29 -7.51 0.68
C ILE A 107 2.74 -7.28 -0.71
N LYS A 108 3.60 -6.94 -1.67
CA LYS A 108 3.26 -6.83 -3.09
C LYS A 108 3.93 -7.95 -3.85
N LEU A 109 3.14 -8.72 -4.57
CA LEU A 109 3.61 -9.76 -5.47
C LEU A 109 3.46 -9.27 -6.91
N CYS A 110 4.42 -9.59 -7.76
CA CYS A 110 4.39 -9.19 -9.17
C CYS A 110 3.74 -10.24 -10.08
N TYR A 111 3.44 -11.43 -9.55
CA TYR A 111 2.96 -12.57 -10.36
C TYR A 111 1.88 -13.37 -9.65
N ASP A 112 0.87 -13.78 -10.41
CA ASP A 112 -0.31 -14.51 -9.94
C ASP A 112 0.02 -15.92 -9.42
N MET A 113 0.97 -16.62 -10.06
CA MET A 113 1.42 -17.93 -9.59
C MET A 113 2.06 -17.86 -8.21
N ASP A 114 2.77 -16.77 -7.90
CA ASP A 114 3.36 -16.56 -6.57
C ASP A 114 2.30 -16.21 -5.52
N TYR A 115 1.24 -15.50 -5.93
CA TYR A 115 0.05 -15.30 -5.10
C TYR A 115 -0.59 -16.64 -4.74
N CYS A 116 -0.79 -17.53 -5.72
CA CYS A 116 -1.34 -18.86 -5.48
C CYS A 116 -0.48 -19.70 -4.53
N LYS A 117 0.86 -19.69 -4.69
CA LYS A 117 1.78 -20.46 -3.83
C LYS A 117 1.66 -20.11 -2.35
N ILE A 118 1.37 -18.85 -2.02
CA ILE A 118 1.26 -18.42 -0.61
C ILE A 118 0.04 -19.06 0.09
N PHE A 119 -1.03 -19.37 -0.66
CA PHE A 119 -2.26 -19.94 -0.12
C PHE A 119 -2.45 -21.42 -0.46
N ALA A 120 -1.55 -22.04 -1.24
CA ALA A 120 -1.68 -23.42 -1.69
C ALA A 120 -1.35 -24.48 -0.62
N HIS A 121 -1.52 -24.16 0.67
CA HIS A 121 -1.28 -25.07 1.79
C HIS A 121 -2.58 -25.64 2.35
#